data_AF-A0AA37GKA2-F1
#
_entry.id   AF-A0AA37GKA2-F1
#
_cell.length_a   1.000
_cell.length_b   1.000
_cell.length_c   1.000
_cell.angle_alpha   90.00
_cell.angle_beta   90.00
_cell.angle_gamma   90.00
#
_symmetry.space_group_name_H-M   'P 1'
#
loop_
_entity.id
_entity.type
_entity.pdbx_description
1 polymer ?
#
loop_
_entity_poly.entity_id
_entity_poly.type
_entity_poly.pdbx_seq_one_letter_code
_entity_poly.pdbx_strand_id
1 'polypeptide(L)'
;MTKPRYEGRSELTRHLYGPDISLPAFSALYNDLLHKDSDFVVNLDPDDNGSISDRDVLLAVDLLREDPSLTKESTAHKVEEALARRRSQTKIDSLINLAVQVTVMVDCAAKERHSTGFAVGGYRPISWLQKETFLDFVMRSFPTNADSAAAERVEAAVDEKAALKAWKLQKRLGLQFRGTHNLSEHLLLDPRSNCLYLFHHAGFLKAQLRRARDQSQPLTHGMVDSLQSAPIRLLGERLALLHEMVMSRPPRNKLERWLHRQSNEGNALFIALVALLISILVGIISIGLAAVQIWIAWMAWKHPAPGSPG
;
A
#
# COMPACT_ATOMS: atom_id res chain seq x y z
N MET A 1 39.98 -20.41 6.44
CA MET A 1 38.65 -20.89 6.88
C MET A 1 37.63 -19.79 6.61
N THR A 2 36.91 -19.91 5.50
CA THR A 2 35.86 -18.97 5.08
C THR A 2 34.60 -19.25 5.91
N LYS A 3 34.22 -18.32 6.79
CA LYS A 3 32.89 -18.35 7.44
C LYS A 3 31.83 -18.45 6.33
N PRO A 4 30.84 -19.35 6.43
CA PRO A 4 29.82 -19.47 5.41
C PRO A 4 29.05 -18.14 5.30
N ARG A 5 28.88 -17.64 4.07
CA ARG A 5 28.12 -16.42 3.68
C ARG A 5 26.69 -16.35 4.26
N TYR A 6 26.22 -17.44 4.84
CA TYR A 6 24.92 -17.58 5.49
C TYR A 6 24.89 -17.03 6.93
N GLU A 7 26.02 -17.02 7.67
CA GLU A 7 26.06 -16.50 9.04
C GLU A 7 25.88 -14.98 9.09
N GLY A 8 26.57 -14.23 8.22
CA GLY A 8 26.49 -12.77 8.19
C GLY A 8 25.08 -12.25 7.87
N ARG A 9 24.31 -12.99 7.08
CA ARG A 9 22.92 -12.64 6.72
C ARG A 9 21.93 -12.87 7.85
N SER A 10 22.09 -13.97 8.58
CA SER A 10 21.31 -14.21 9.80
C SER A 10 21.63 -13.16 10.86
N GLU A 11 22.90 -12.75 10.97
CA GLU A 11 23.33 -11.65 11.85
C GLU A 11 22.70 -10.32 11.43
N LEU A 12 22.72 -9.96 10.14
CA LEU A 12 22.13 -8.73 9.62
C LEU A 12 20.60 -8.70 9.82
N THR A 13 19.90 -9.79 9.54
CA THR A 13 18.45 -9.88 9.75
C THR A 13 18.10 -9.77 11.24
N ARG A 14 18.87 -10.44 12.10
CA ARG A 14 18.70 -10.38 13.56
C ARG A 14 19.00 -8.99 14.12
N HIS A 15 20.04 -8.32 13.61
CA HIS A 15 20.42 -6.97 13.99
C HIS A 15 19.40 -5.92 13.56
N LEU A 16 18.89 -6.07 12.33
CA LEU A 16 17.91 -5.15 11.77
C LEU A 16 16.52 -5.31 12.37
N TYR A 17 16.06 -6.55 12.57
CA TYR A 17 14.64 -6.85 12.85
C TYR A 17 14.39 -7.60 14.17
N GLY A 18 15.44 -8.05 14.86
CA GLY A 18 15.35 -8.79 16.12
C GLY A 18 15.44 -10.32 15.96
N PRO A 19 15.54 -11.06 17.07
CA PRO A 19 15.58 -12.53 17.04
C PRO A 19 14.24 -13.11 16.52
N ASP A 20 14.32 -14.23 15.80
CA ASP A 20 13.20 -15.09 15.38
C ASP A 20 12.28 -14.62 14.24
N ILE A 21 12.75 -13.73 13.36
CA ILE A 21 12.00 -13.32 12.17
C ILE A 21 12.66 -13.86 10.90
N SER A 22 12.07 -14.92 10.32
CA SER A 22 12.41 -15.39 8.98
C SER A 22 11.77 -14.48 7.93
N LEU A 23 12.59 -13.85 7.09
CA LEU A 23 12.16 -12.91 6.04
C LEU A 23 12.68 -13.34 4.66
N PRO A 24 12.17 -14.44 4.07
CA PRO A 24 12.66 -14.94 2.79
C PRO A 24 12.53 -13.92 1.65
N ALA A 25 11.46 -13.12 1.64
CA ALA A 25 11.26 -12.05 0.65
C ALA A 25 12.29 -10.91 0.81
N PHE A 26 12.65 -10.57 2.05
CA PHE A 26 13.70 -9.58 2.32
C PHE A 26 15.06 -10.11 1.89
N SER A 27 15.39 -11.37 2.21
CA SER A 27 16.66 -11.97 1.80
C SER A 27 16.80 -12.01 0.27
N ALA A 28 15.71 -12.27 -0.46
CA ALA A 28 15.68 -12.20 -1.91
C ALA A 28 15.93 -10.76 -2.41
N LEU A 29 15.25 -9.76 -1.84
CA LEU A 29 15.49 -8.34 -2.16
C LEU A 29 16.94 -7.93 -1.87
N TYR A 30 17.45 -8.28 -0.70
CA TYR A 30 18.81 -7.95 -0.30
C TYR A 30 19.85 -8.54 -1.26
N ASN A 31 19.63 -9.78 -1.74
CA ASN A 31 20.46 -10.37 -2.78
C ASN A 31 20.37 -9.59 -4.09
N ASP A 32 19.16 -9.28 -4.55
CA ASP A 32 18.95 -8.50 -5.77
C ASP A 32 19.70 -7.17 -5.70
N LEU A 33 19.54 -6.43 -4.59
CA LEU A 33 20.22 -5.15 -4.39
C LEU A 33 21.74 -5.27 -4.34
N LEU A 34 22.28 -6.33 -3.74
CA LEU A 34 23.73 -6.58 -3.74
C LEU A 34 24.30 -6.89 -5.14
N HIS A 35 23.50 -7.41 -6.06
CA HIS A 35 23.95 -7.85 -7.39
C HIS A 35 23.61 -6.84 -8.49
N LYS A 36 22.66 -5.93 -8.23
CA LYS A 36 22.21 -4.94 -9.21
C LYS A 36 23.29 -3.96 -9.65
N ASP A 37 24.26 -3.67 -8.80
CA ASP A 37 25.37 -2.76 -9.11
C ASP A 37 26.58 -3.46 -9.76
N SER A 38 26.63 -4.80 -9.74
CA SER A 38 27.72 -5.55 -10.38
C SER A 38 27.51 -5.82 -11.87
N ASP A 39 26.29 -5.69 -12.39
CA ASP A 39 25.97 -6.16 -13.76
C ASP A 39 26.37 -5.18 -14.88
N PHE A 40 26.63 -3.89 -14.57
CA PHE A 40 26.88 -2.87 -15.59
C PHE A 40 28.11 -1.97 -15.36
N VAL A 41 28.81 -2.11 -14.24
CA VAL A 41 30.00 -1.29 -13.95
C VAL A 41 31.25 -2.09 -14.31
N VAL A 42 31.84 -1.80 -15.48
CA VAL A 42 33.19 -2.26 -15.82
C VAL A 42 34.16 -1.50 -14.92
N ASN A 43 34.57 -2.13 -13.81
CA ASN A 43 35.48 -1.52 -12.88
C ASN A 43 36.91 -1.65 -13.40
N LEU A 44 37.55 -0.52 -13.68
CA LEU A 44 38.92 -0.46 -14.22
C LEU A 44 39.99 -0.48 -13.11
N ASP A 45 39.58 -0.33 -11.84
CA ASP A 45 40.48 -0.34 -10.69
C ASP A 45 40.48 -1.72 -10.00
N PRO A 46 41.60 -2.47 -10.03
CA PRO A 46 41.70 -3.79 -9.41
C PRO A 46 41.57 -3.76 -7.89
N ASP A 47 41.91 -2.65 -7.22
CA ASP A 47 41.73 -2.52 -5.76
C ASP A 47 40.26 -2.27 -5.38
N ASP A 48 39.48 -1.71 -6.32
CA ASP A 48 38.05 -1.51 -6.13
C ASP A 48 37.22 -2.75 -6.51
N ASN A 49 37.81 -3.87 -6.96
CA ASN A 49 37.05 -5.05 -7.41
C ASN A 49 36.33 -5.85 -6.30
N GLY A 50 36.53 -5.51 -5.02
CA GLY A 50 35.80 -6.14 -3.93
C GLY A 50 34.28 -5.98 -4.08
N SER A 51 33.50 -7.03 -3.89
CA SER A 51 32.05 -6.90 -3.72
C SER A 51 31.70 -6.18 -2.41
N ILE A 52 30.53 -5.56 -2.34
CA ILE A 52 29.97 -5.08 -1.07
C ILE A 52 29.71 -6.30 -0.18
N SER A 53 30.23 -6.29 1.06
CA SER A 53 30.04 -7.38 2.02
C SER A 53 28.93 -7.07 3.03
N ASP A 54 28.37 -8.11 3.65
CA ASP A 54 27.34 -7.94 4.69
C ASP A 54 27.85 -7.07 5.86
N ARG A 55 29.16 -7.13 6.15
CA ARG A 55 29.81 -6.32 7.19
C ARG A 55 29.87 -4.83 6.84
N ASP A 56 30.14 -4.52 5.56
CA ASP A 56 30.18 -3.13 5.10
C ASP A 56 28.78 -2.51 5.23
N VAL A 57 27.73 -3.29 4.92
CA VAL A 57 26.34 -2.86 5.09
C VAL A 57 25.99 -2.65 6.55
N LEU A 58 26.38 -3.57 7.44
CA LEU A 58 26.16 -3.41 8.88
C LEU A 58 26.82 -2.14 9.42
N LEU A 59 28.06 -1.87 9.03
CA LEU A 59 28.77 -0.66 9.43
C LEU A 59 28.04 0.61 9.00
N ALA A 60 27.58 0.67 7.75
CA ALA A 60 26.81 1.82 7.25
C ALA A 60 25.45 1.96 7.97
N VAL A 61 24.78 0.84 8.26
CA VAL A 61 23.53 0.83 9.04
C VAL A 61 23.75 1.35 10.45
N ASP A 62 24.82 0.94 11.11
CA ASP A 62 25.14 1.35 12.48
C ASP A 62 25.43 2.85 12.54
N LEU A 63 26.23 3.38 11.60
CA LEU A 63 26.46 4.82 11.48
C LEU A 63 25.17 5.63 11.30
N LEU A 64 24.25 5.15 10.45
CA LEU A 64 22.96 5.80 10.23
C LEU A 64 22.03 5.74 11.44
N ARG A 65 22.13 4.68 12.26
CA ARG A 65 21.33 4.50 13.47
C ARG A 65 21.87 5.28 14.66
N GLU A 66 23.19 5.36 14.79
CA GLU A 66 23.87 6.09 15.87
C GLU A 66 23.68 7.60 15.75
N ASP A 67 23.76 8.14 14.51
CA ASP A 67 23.62 9.57 14.27
C ASP A 67 22.73 9.86 13.05
N PRO A 68 21.40 9.97 13.26
CA PRO A 68 20.46 10.29 12.20
C PRO A 68 20.57 11.72 11.66
N SER A 69 21.37 12.59 12.30
CA SER A 69 21.58 13.97 11.85
C SER A 69 22.67 14.08 10.78
N LEU A 70 23.36 12.99 10.47
CA LEU A 70 24.38 12.98 9.42
C LEU A 70 23.79 13.26 8.05
N THR A 71 24.50 14.09 7.28
CA THR A 71 24.21 14.31 5.86
C THR A 71 24.70 13.14 5.03
N LYS A 72 24.23 13.04 3.78
CA LYS A 72 24.72 12.01 2.85
C LYS A 72 26.23 12.15 2.61
N GLU A 73 26.72 13.37 2.42
CA GLU A 73 28.16 13.66 2.24
C GLU A 73 28.98 13.23 3.47
N SER A 74 28.54 13.60 4.68
CA SER A 74 29.25 13.24 5.91
C SER A 74 29.20 11.74 6.19
N THR A 75 28.08 11.08 5.84
CA THR A 75 27.95 9.62 5.93
C THR A 75 28.92 8.94 4.98
N ALA A 76 29.03 9.41 3.73
CA ALA A 76 29.99 8.89 2.75
C ALA A 76 31.43 9.02 3.26
N HIS A 77 31.81 10.17 3.81
CA HIS A 77 33.15 10.37 4.38
C HIS A 77 33.42 9.42 5.56
N LYS A 78 32.47 9.28 6.49
CA LYS A 78 32.63 8.36 7.65
C LYS A 78 32.71 6.90 7.21
N VAL A 79 31.93 6.49 6.21
CA VAL A 79 31.99 5.13 5.66
C VAL A 79 33.32 4.89 4.97
N GLU A 80 33.82 5.84 4.19
CA GLU A 80 35.14 5.74 3.54
C GLU A 80 36.27 5.62 4.57
N GLU A 81 36.26 6.47 5.60
CA GLU A 81 37.21 6.46 6.69
C GLU A 81 37.19 5.11 7.45
N ALA A 82 36.00 4.63 7.78
CA ALA A 82 35.81 3.41 8.56
C ALA A 82 36.15 2.13 7.77
N LEU A 83 35.98 2.12 6.45
CA LEU A 83 36.36 0.99 5.60
C LEU A 83 37.88 0.85 5.45
N ALA A 84 38.65 1.92 5.72
CA ALA A 84 40.12 1.97 5.63
C ALA A 84 40.68 1.37 4.32
N ARG A 85 39.88 1.41 3.26
CA ARG A 85 40.16 0.86 1.92
C ARG A 85 39.63 1.84 0.88
N ARG A 86 40.40 2.03 -0.18
CA ARG A 86 39.99 2.86 -1.30
C ARG A 86 38.84 2.17 -2.03
N ARG A 87 37.68 2.83 -2.07
CA ARG A 87 36.50 2.42 -2.84
C ARG A 87 36.15 3.54 -3.80
N SER A 88 35.58 3.20 -4.95
CA SER A 88 35.03 4.24 -5.82
C SER A 88 33.82 4.91 -5.17
N GLN A 89 33.60 6.19 -5.48
CA GLN A 89 32.47 6.95 -4.96
C GLN A 89 31.12 6.27 -5.29
N THR A 90 31.01 5.65 -6.46
CA THR A 90 29.80 4.91 -6.87
C THR A 90 29.54 3.71 -5.97
N LYS A 91 30.57 2.97 -5.55
CA LYS A 91 30.39 1.87 -4.59
C LYS A 91 30.02 2.33 -3.19
N ILE A 92 30.56 3.47 -2.75
CA ILE A 92 30.18 4.07 -1.47
C ILE A 92 28.70 4.50 -1.53
N ASP A 93 28.30 5.17 -2.62
CA ASP A 93 26.91 5.59 -2.82
C ASP A 93 25.95 4.38 -2.88
N SER A 94 26.32 3.31 -3.57
CA SER A 94 25.60 2.04 -3.60
C SER A 94 25.46 1.39 -2.23
N LEU A 95 26.55 1.36 -1.45
CA LEU A 95 26.55 0.84 -0.09
C LEU A 95 25.61 1.65 0.82
N ILE A 96 25.66 2.98 0.74
CA ILE A 96 24.77 3.87 1.50
C ILE A 96 23.32 3.64 1.08
N ASN A 97 23.07 3.55 -0.24
CA ASN A 97 21.73 3.28 -0.75
C ASN A 97 21.17 1.96 -0.23
N LEU A 98 22.00 0.92 -0.23
CA LEU A 98 21.65 -0.38 0.33
C LEU A 98 21.36 -0.29 1.83
N ALA A 99 22.21 0.40 2.59
CA ALA A 99 22.05 0.59 4.04
C ALA A 99 20.75 1.32 4.38
N VAL A 100 20.43 2.40 3.67
CA VAL A 100 19.16 3.12 3.82
C VAL A 100 17.97 2.22 3.48
N GLN A 101 18.03 1.52 2.34
CA GLN A 101 16.94 0.68 1.87
C GLN A 101 16.67 -0.51 2.81
N VAL A 102 17.69 -1.14 3.39
CA VAL A 102 17.47 -2.20 4.40
C VAL A 102 16.98 -1.65 5.74
N THR A 103 17.34 -0.41 6.09
CA THR A 103 16.95 0.21 7.36
C THR A 103 15.49 0.66 7.35
N VAL A 104 15.07 1.41 6.33
CA VAL A 104 13.74 2.05 6.28
C VAL A 104 12.85 1.59 5.13
N MET A 105 13.35 0.70 4.25
CA MET A 105 12.62 0.19 3.07
C MET A 105 12.24 1.28 2.07
N VAL A 106 13.01 2.37 1.99
CA VAL A 106 12.82 3.45 1.02
C VAL A 106 14.00 3.48 0.06
N ASP A 107 13.72 3.67 -1.23
CA ASP A 107 14.76 3.91 -2.23
C ASP A 107 15.24 5.38 -2.17
N CYS A 108 16.46 5.61 -1.70
CA CYS A 108 17.06 6.95 -1.61
C CYS A 108 17.78 7.41 -2.90
N ALA A 109 17.82 6.57 -3.94
CA ALA A 109 18.30 6.92 -5.27
C ALA A 109 17.16 6.97 -6.30
N ALA A 110 15.91 7.08 -5.84
CA ALA A 110 14.74 6.91 -6.70
C ALA A 110 14.72 7.86 -7.92
N LYS A 111 15.18 9.11 -7.82
CA LYS A 111 15.25 10.02 -8.98
C LYS A 111 16.21 9.56 -10.08
N GLU A 112 17.23 8.79 -9.75
CA GLU A 112 18.19 8.28 -10.75
C GLU A 112 17.59 7.13 -11.56
N ARG A 113 16.60 6.44 -10.98
CA ARG A 113 15.92 5.28 -11.59
C ARG A 113 14.62 5.65 -12.31
N HIS A 114 14.17 6.89 -12.17
CA HIS A 114 12.92 7.37 -12.75
C HIS A 114 13.15 8.57 -13.66
N SER A 115 12.38 8.68 -14.74
CA SER A 115 12.42 9.85 -15.61
C SER A 115 11.96 11.10 -14.86
N THR A 116 12.44 12.27 -15.28
CA THR A 116 12.17 13.58 -14.63
C THR A 116 10.68 13.93 -14.52
N GLY A 117 9.82 13.31 -15.34
CA GLY A 117 8.36 13.46 -15.33
C GLY A 117 7.59 12.32 -14.66
N PHE A 118 8.25 11.34 -14.06
CA PHE A 118 7.59 10.20 -13.43
C PHE A 118 6.84 10.63 -12.17
N ALA A 119 5.53 10.41 -12.15
CA ALA A 119 4.68 10.59 -10.99
C ALA A 119 3.62 9.50 -10.94
N VAL A 120 3.41 8.93 -9.76
CA VAL A 120 2.43 7.85 -9.52
C VAL A 120 1.49 8.34 -8.43
N GLY A 121 0.22 8.58 -8.74
CA GLY A 121 -0.77 9.01 -7.73
C GLY A 121 -0.42 10.32 -7.03
N GLY A 122 0.25 11.25 -7.72
CA GLY A 122 0.74 12.50 -7.13
C GLY A 122 2.06 12.37 -6.36
N TYR A 123 2.53 11.14 -6.09
CA TYR A 123 3.86 10.89 -5.54
C TYR A 123 4.93 11.08 -6.62
N ARG A 124 6.00 11.79 -6.26
CA ARG A 124 7.22 11.91 -7.06
C ARG A 124 8.36 11.20 -6.32
N PRO A 125 9.18 10.41 -7.03
CA PRO A 125 10.39 9.84 -6.47
C PRO A 125 11.25 10.88 -5.76
N ILE A 126 11.66 10.55 -4.54
CA ILE A 126 12.48 11.40 -3.67
C ILE A 126 13.83 10.71 -3.50
N SER A 127 14.91 11.43 -3.79
CA SER A 127 16.27 10.99 -3.47
C SER A 127 16.80 11.73 -2.24
N TRP A 128 17.72 11.08 -1.53
CA TRP A 128 18.47 11.70 -0.44
C TRP A 128 19.50 12.67 -1.00
N LEU A 129 19.35 13.96 -0.67
CA LEU A 129 20.22 15.01 -1.17
C LEU A 129 21.55 15.03 -0.41
N GLN A 130 22.60 15.51 -1.07
CA GLN A 130 23.97 15.47 -0.54
C GLN A 130 24.11 16.18 0.83
N LYS A 131 23.47 17.35 0.98
CA LYS A 131 23.50 18.17 2.19
C LYS A 131 22.30 17.96 3.14
N GLU A 132 21.41 17.04 2.80
CA GLU A 132 20.23 16.75 3.60
C GLU A 132 20.57 15.70 4.66
N THR A 133 20.03 15.84 5.87
CA THR A 133 20.25 14.85 6.93
C THR A 133 19.48 13.56 6.63
N PHE A 134 19.96 12.43 7.14
CA PHE A 134 19.26 11.15 6.97
C PHE A 134 17.82 11.24 7.51
N LEU A 135 17.65 11.87 8.67
CA LEU A 135 16.33 12.09 9.25
C LEU A 135 15.43 12.94 8.37
N ASP A 136 15.90 14.08 7.88
CA ASP A 136 15.10 14.97 7.04
C ASP A 136 14.65 14.26 5.75
N PHE A 137 15.54 13.47 5.17
CA PHE A 137 15.21 12.63 4.02
C PHE A 137 14.09 11.64 4.33
N VAL A 138 14.19 10.93 5.47
CA VAL A 138 13.16 9.95 5.85
C VAL A 138 11.83 10.65 6.13
N MET A 139 11.85 11.76 6.86
CA MET A 139 10.65 12.57 7.14
C MET A 139 10.03 13.13 5.85
N ARG A 140 10.83 13.53 4.87
CA ARG A 140 10.34 14.01 3.57
C ARG A 140 9.81 12.88 2.69
N SER A 141 10.33 11.66 2.85
CA SER A 141 9.90 10.47 2.11
C SER A 141 8.51 9.98 2.53
N PHE A 142 8.08 10.35 3.74
CA PHE A 142 6.78 10.00 4.30
C PHE A 142 5.96 11.28 4.52
N PRO A 143 4.89 11.54 3.75
CA PRO A 143 3.99 12.66 4.05
C PRO A 143 3.55 12.57 5.50
N THR A 144 3.75 13.67 6.23
CA THR A 144 3.33 13.83 7.63
C THR A 144 2.21 14.86 7.60
N ASN A 145 1.07 14.53 7.01
CA ASN A 145 -0.08 15.42 7.03
C ASN A 145 -0.84 15.14 8.32
N ALA A 146 -0.19 15.41 9.45
CA ALA A 146 -0.73 15.23 10.79
C ALA A 146 -1.65 16.41 11.17
N ASP A 147 -2.65 16.69 10.34
CA ASP A 147 -3.78 17.50 10.79
C ASP A 147 -4.68 16.61 11.66
N SER A 148 -5.29 17.16 12.70
CA SER A 148 -6.25 16.42 13.56
C SER A 148 -7.35 15.72 12.73
N ALA A 149 -7.72 16.32 11.59
CA ALA A 149 -8.68 15.74 10.65
C ALA A 149 -8.15 14.50 9.92
N ALA A 150 -6.83 14.37 9.69
CA ALA A 150 -6.25 13.15 9.12
C ALA A 150 -6.33 11.99 10.11
N ALA A 151 -6.00 12.22 11.38
CA ALA A 151 -6.10 11.20 12.44
C ALA A 151 -7.54 10.66 12.59
N GLU A 152 -8.54 11.56 12.59
CA GLU A 152 -9.97 11.20 12.64
C GLU A 152 -10.40 10.38 11.40
N ARG A 153 -9.91 10.73 10.20
CA ARG A 153 -10.15 9.94 8.97
C ARG A 153 -9.50 8.56 9.03
N VAL A 154 -8.33 8.43 9.66
CA VAL A 154 -7.67 7.12 9.86
C VAL A 154 -8.51 6.24 10.78
N GLU A 155 -9.01 6.80 11.87
CA GLU A 155 -9.87 6.09 12.82
C GLU A 155 -11.16 5.59 12.15
N ALA A 156 -11.86 6.47 11.42
CA ALA A 156 -13.04 6.12 10.63
C ALA A 156 -12.74 5.03 9.57
N ALA A 157 -11.59 5.12 8.89
CA ALA A 157 -11.16 4.12 7.92
C ALA A 157 -10.88 2.75 8.54
N VAL A 158 -10.35 2.74 9.78
CA VAL A 158 -10.08 1.51 10.54
C VAL A 158 -11.38 0.87 11.02
N ASP A 159 -12.36 1.67 11.46
CA ASP A 159 -13.68 1.19 11.85
C ASP A 159 -14.42 0.53 10.67
N GLU A 160 -14.22 1.08 9.47
CA GLU A 160 -14.81 0.56 8.24
C GLU A 160 -13.87 -0.36 7.43
N LYS A 161 -12.90 -0.99 8.08
CA LYS A 161 -11.95 -1.96 7.47
C LYS A 161 -12.61 -3.03 6.58
N ALA A 162 -13.88 -3.34 6.83
CA ALA A 162 -14.66 -4.28 6.03
C ALA A 162 -14.91 -3.80 4.59
N ALA A 163 -14.96 -2.49 4.34
CA ALA A 163 -15.12 -1.87 3.02
C ALA A 163 -13.82 -1.86 2.21
N LEU A 164 -12.67 -1.82 2.90
CA LEU A 164 -11.32 -1.75 2.34
C LEU A 164 -10.72 -3.12 1.95
N LYS A 165 -11.49 -4.21 2.05
CA LYS A 165 -11.02 -5.54 1.64
C LYS A 165 -10.59 -5.53 0.17
N ALA A 166 -9.43 -6.10 -0.13
CA ALA A 166 -8.83 -6.12 -1.47
C ALA A 166 -9.81 -6.58 -2.57
N TRP A 167 -10.60 -7.64 -2.32
CA TRP A 167 -11.60 -8.11 -3.29
C TRP A 167 -12.76 -7.11 -3.50
N LYS A 168 -13.14 -6.34 -2.48
CA LYS A 168 -14.14 -5.27 -2.62
C LYS A 168 -13.56 -4.10 -3.40
N LEU A 169 -12.31 -3.74 -3.16
CA LEU A 169 -11.59 -2.74 -3.95
C LEU A 169 -11.49 -3.19 -5.41
N GLN A 170 -11.19 -4.45 -5.69
CA GLN A 170 -11.18 -4.98 -7.05
C GLN A 170 -12.57 -4.96 -7.70
N LYS A 171 -13.61 -5.44 -6.99
CA LYS A 171 -14.99 -5.53 -7.51
C LYS A 171 -15.69 -4.17 -7.64
N ARG A 172 -15.59 -3.34 -6.61
CA ARG A 172 -16.24 -2.02 -6.52
C ARG A 172 -15.41 -0.94 -7.17
N LEU A 173 -14.08 -1.01 -7.08
CA LEU A 173 -13.19 0.02 -7.62
C LEU A 173 -12.56 -0.33 -8.97
N GLY A 174 -12.60 -1.60 -9.39
CA GLY A 174 -11.87 -2.08 -10.57
C GLY A 174 -10.35 -2.03 -10.36
N LEU A 175 -9.89 -1.94 -9.12
CA LEU A 175 -8.48 -1.74 -8.80
C LEU A 175 -7.66 -2.99 -9.09
N GLN A 176 -6.49 -2.78 -9.69
CA GLN A 176 -5.44 -3.77 -9.78
C GLN A 176 -4.46 -3.60 -8.62
N PHE A 177 -3.74 -4.66 -8.25
CA PHE A 177 -2.74 -4.61 -7.19
C PHE A 177 -1.36 -4.93 -7.77
N ARG A 178 -0.35 -4.15 -7.38
CA ARG A 178 1.04 -4.35 -7.82
C ARG A 178 2.00 -4.44 -6.65
N GLY A 179 2.96 -5.34 -6.80
CA GLY A 179 4.20 -5.43 -6.02
C GLY A 179 5.01 -4.15 -5.93
N THR A 180 5.31 -3.67 -4.72
CA THR A 180 6.45 -2.77 -4.50
C THR A 180 7.33 -3.25 -3.33
N HIS A 181 8.63 -3.02 -3.49
CA HIS A 181 9.66 -3.17 -2.47
C HIS A 181 9.99 -1.84 -1.78
N ASN A 182 9.41 -0.75 -2.26
CA ASN A 182 9.59 0.59 -1.74
C ASN A 182 8.40 0.96 -0.86
N LEU A 183 8.66 1.20 0.42
CA LEU A 183 7.63 1.55 1.39
C LEU A 183 7.00 2.91 1.09
N SER A 184 7.76 3.86 0.52
CA SER A 184 7.21 5.15 0.11
C SER A 184 6.19 5.04 -1.02
N GLU A 185 6.09 3.89 -1.69
CA GLU A 185 5.08 3.60 -2.72
C GLU A 185 3.87 2.84 -2.19
N HIS A 186 3.88 2.42 -0.93
CA HIS A 186 2.81 1.60 -0.36
C HIS A 186 1.44 2.30 -0.37
N LEU A 187 0.40 1.65 -0.88
CA LEU A 187 -0.95 2.21 -1.05
C LEU A 187 -1.03 3.45 -1.96
N LEU A 188 -0.02 3.69 -2.80
CA LEU A 188 -0.17 4.67 -3.88
C LEU A 188 -1.14 4.16 -4.93
N LEU A 189 -2.15 4.97 -5.25
CA LEU A 189 -3.06 4.70 -6.35
C LEU A 189 -2.57 5.42 -7.60
N ASP A 190 -2.25 4.66 -8.65
CA ASP A 190 -2.07 5.22 -9.99
C ASP A 190 -3.45 5.35 -10.68
N PRO A 191 -3.97 6.57 -10.92
CA PRO A 191 -5.25 6.74 -11.59
C PRO A 191 -5.22 6.30 -13.06
N ARG A 192 -4.04 6.29 -13.71
CA ARG A 192 -3.92 5.97 -15.14
C ARG A 192 -4.05 4.47 -15.38
N SER A 193 -3.37 3.67 -14.57
CA SER A 193 -3.46 2.20 -14.62
C SER A 193 -4.53 1.63 -13.68
N ASN A 194 -5.20 2.48 -12.89
CA ASN A 194 -6.12 2.10 -11.81
C ASN A 194 -5.51 1.01 -10.90
N CYS A 195 -4.22 1.17 -10.60
CA CYS A 195 -3.42 0.18 -9.89
C CYS A 195 -2.97 0.72 -8.53
N LEU A 196 -3.18 -0.08 -7.49
CA LEU A 196 -2.74 0.19 -6.13
C LEU A 196 -1.43 -0.55 -5.86
N TYR A 197 -0.40 0.17 -5.45
CA TYR A 197 0.89 -0.41 -5.08
C TYR A 197 0.82 -0.96 -3.67
N LEU A 198 1.22 -2.21 -3.47
CA LEU A 198 1.24 -2.88 -2.18
C LEU A 198 2.67 -3.24 -1.81
N PHE A 199 3.02 -3.04 -0.55
CA PHE A 199 4.34 -3.34 -0.02
C PHE A 199 4.28 -4.75 0.54
N HIS A 200 5.13 -5.63 0.02
CA HIS A 200 4.96 -7.08 0.25
C HIS A 200 5.81 -7.62 1.39
N HIS A 201 6.74 -6.83 1.95
CA HIS A 201 7.56 -7.25 3.08
C HIS A 201 6.80 -7.11 4.40
N ALA A 202 5.71 -7.86 4.55
CA ALA A 202 4.85 -7.82 5.73
C ALA A 202 5.60 -8.17 7.02
N GLY A 203 6.66 -8.98 6.94
CA GLY A 203 7.50 -9.30 8.08
C GLY A 203 8.32 -8.10 8.60
N PHE A 204 8.76 -7.20 7.71
CA PHE A 204 9.35 -5.92 8.10
C PHE A 204 8.34 -5.08 8.89
N LEU A 205 7.13 -4.92 8.38
CA LEU A 205 6.06 -4.16 9.06
C LEU A 205 5.72 -4.76 10.43
N LYS A 206 5.62 -6.10 10.52
CA LYS A 206 5.40 -6.80 11.79
C LYS A 206 6.54 -6.58 12.78
N ALA A 207 7.79 -6.56 12.32
CA ALA A 207 8.94 -6.30 13.17
C ALA A 207 8.90 -4.87 13.74
N GLN A 208 8.61 -3.87 12.90
CA GLN A 208 8.47 -2.48 13.34
C GLN A 208 7.31 -2.31 14.33
N LEU A 209 6.17 -2.96 14.07
CA LEU A 209 5.01 -2.93 14.98
C LEU A 209 5.31 -3.57 16.34
N ARG A 210 6.06 -4.68 16.37
CA ARG A 210 6.49 -5.31 17.63
C ARG A 210 7.36 -4.37 18.44
N ARG A 211 8.37 -3.75 17.80
CA ARG A 211 9.25 -2.77 18.45
C ARG A 211 8.49 -1.59 19.04
N ALA A 212 7.57 -1.03 18.27
CA ALA A 212 6.72 0.07 18.72
C ALA A 212 5.82 -0.34 19.92
N ARG A 213 5.36 -1.60 19.95
CA ARG A 213 4.52 -2.12 21.02
C ARG A 213 5.32 -2.36 22.31
N ASP A 214 6.51 -2.93 22.19
CA ASP A 214 7.37 -3.27 23.32
C ASP A 214 7.91 -2.00 24.01
N GLN A 215 8.09 -0.90 23.26
CA GLN A 215 8.59 0.37 23.78
C GLN A 215 7.58 1.19 24.61
N SER A 216 6.31 0.81 24.70
CA SER A 216 5.33 1.36 25.66
C SER A 216 5.34 2.89 25.84
N GLN A 217 5.57 3.67 24.78
CA GLN A 217 5.56 5.13 24.86
C GLN A 217 4.61 5.75 23.83
N PRO A 218 3.85 6.79 24.23
CA PRO A 218 3.04 7.58 23.30
C PRO A 218 3.95 8.19 22.22
N LEU A 219 3.39 8.37 21.02
CA LEU A 219 4.01 8.86 19.78
C LEU A 219 4.56 10.31 19.85
N THR A 220 5.00 10.76 21.03
CA THR A 220 5.19 12.16 21.39
C THR A 220 6.48 12.39 22.17
N HIS A 221 7.64 11.87 21.74
CA HIS A 221 8.91 12.62 21.78
C HIS A 221 10.07 11.81 21.18
N GLY A 222 11.00 12.50 20.51
CA GLY A 222 12.25 11.93 19.97
C GLY A 222 12.27 11.87 18.43
N MET A 223 13.18 12.63 17.80
CA MET A 223 13.45 12.57 16.35
C MET A 223 13.82 11.15 15.88
N VAL A 224 14.47 10.36 16.74
CA VAL A 224 14.87 8.98 16.47
C VAL A 224 13.68 8.01 16.58
N ASP A 225 12.77 8.23 17.51
CA ASP A 225 11.53 7.44 17.66
C ASP A 225 10.54 7.72 16.51
N SER A 226 10.66 8.90 15.89
CA SER A 226 9.93 9.28 14.69
C SER A 226 10.37 8.45 13.47
N LEU A 227 11.65 8.08 13.34
CA LEU A 227 12.13 7.17 12.28
C LEU A 227 11.51 5.77 12.41
N GLN A 228 11.30 5.31 13.65
CA GLN A 228 10.74 3.98 13.91
C GLN A 228 9.22 3.96 13.70
N SER A 229 8.53 5.05 14.01
CA SER A 229 7.08 5.18 13.85
C SER A 229 6.64 5.71 12.48
N ALA A 230 7.52 6.36 11.70
CA ALA A 230 7.21 6.93 10.38
C ALA A 230 6.62 5.91 9.38
N PRO A 231 7.18 4.69 9.24
CA PRO A 231 6.56 3.62 8.46
C PRO A 231 5.11 3.32 8.84
N ILE A 232 4.78 3.32 10.13
CA ILE A 232 3.47 2.94 10.65
C ILE A 232 2.46 4.09 10.48
N ARG A 233 2.90 5.35 10.68
CA ARG A 233 2.08 6.54 10.46
C ARG A 233 1.66 6.68 9.00
N LEU A 234 2.56 6.38 8.06
CA LEU A 234 2.29 6.36 6.63
C LEU A 234 1.16 5.39 6.26
N LEU A 235 1.13 4.20 6.87
CA LEU A 235 0.07 3.21 6.63
C LEU A 235 -1.30 3.78 6.98
N GLY A 236 -1.39 4.50 8.10
CA GLY A 236 -2.61 5.14 8.55
C GLY A 236 -3.10 6.18 7.54
N GLU A 237 -2.30 7.21 7.26
CA GLU A 237 -2.72 8.33 6.39
C GLU A 237 -3.16 7.86 5.00
N ARG A 238 -2.47 6.87 4.42
CA ARG A 238 -2.84 6.35 3.10
C ARG A 238 -4.08 5.45 3.12
N LEU A 239 -4.33 4.77 4.24
CA LEU A 239 -5.58 4.02 4.44
C LEU A 239 -6.79 4.95 4.51
N ALA A 240 -6.65 6.10 5.18
CA ALA A 240 -7.67 7.15 5.22
C ALA A 240 -8.03 7.67 3.82
N LEU A 241 -7.02 7.97 2.98
CA LEU A 241 -7.26 8.41 1.60
C LEU A 241 -7.97 7.34 0.76
N LEU A 242 -7.61 6.07 0.93
CA LEU A 242 -8.32 4.97 0.26
C LEU A 242 -9.77 4.83 0.71
N HIS A 243 -10.03 5.02 2.00
CA HIS A 243 -11.37 4.99 2.56
C HIS A 243 -12.21 6.14 2.02
N GLU A 244 -11.69 7.36 2.01
CA GLU A 244 -12.35 8.51 1.40
C GLU A 244 -12.67 8.26 -0.08
N MET A 245 -11.76 7.67 -0.85
CA MET A 245 -12.03 7.29 -2.24
C MET A 245 -13.09 6.19 -2.40
N VAL A 246 -13.22 5.28 -1.44
CA VAL A 246 -14.31 4.29 -1.43
C VAL A 246 -15.65 4.96 -1.12
N MET A 247 -15.67 5.94 -0.21
CA MET A 247 -16.88 6.62 0.24
C MET A 247 -17.36 7.72 -0.71
N SER A 248 -16.45 8.41 -1.39
CA SER A 248 -16.74 9.50 -2.33
C SER A 248 -17.08 9.05 -3.75
N ARG A 249 -17.25 7.74 -4.00
CA ARG A 249 -17.44 7.25 -5.37
C ARG A 249 -18.85 7.50 -5.94
N PRO A 250 -18.96 7.96 -7.20
CA PRO A 250 -20.23 8.05 -7.89
C PRO A 250 -20.76 6.67 -8.30
N PRO A 251 -22.09 6.51 -8.41
CA PRO A 251 -22.76 5.22 -8.62
C PRO A 251 -22.37 4.55 -9.93
N ARG A 252 -22.06 3.24 -9.88
CA ARG A 252 -21.52 2.49 -11.04
C ARG A 252 -22.61 2.06 -12.01
N ASN A 253 -23.79 1.71 -11.50
CA ASN A 253 -24.83 1.14 -12.35
C ASN A 253 -25.66 2.22 -13.03
N LYS A 254 -26.10 2.01 -14.28
CA LYS A 254 -27.05 2.92 -14.95
C LYS A 254 -28.30 3.14 -14.11
N LEU A 255 -28.74 2.09 -13.40
CA LEU A 255 -29.88 2.10 -12.49
C LEU A 255 -29.62 2.91 -11.21
N GLU A 256 -28.40 2.87 -10.69
CA GLU A 256 -27.98 3.58 -9.48
C GLU A 256 -27.70 5.07 -9.79
N ARG A 257 -27.14 5.38 -10.97
CA ARG A 257 -27.08 6.75 -11.53
C ARG A 257 -28.46 7.31 -11.81
N TRP A 258 -29.39 6.47 -12.27
CA TRP A 258 -30.79 6.86 -12.47
C TRP A 258 -31.48 7.14 -11.14
N LEU A 259 -31.31 6.26 -10.13
CA LEU A 259 -31.86 6.43 -8.78
C LEU A 259 -31.30 7.70 -8.09
N HIS A 260 -30.00 7.96 -8.23
CA HIS A 260 -29.38 9.14 -7.63
C HIS A 260 -29.76 10.44 -8.36
N ARG A 261 -30.03 10.39 -9.67
CA ARG A 261 -30.59 11.52 -10.44
C ARG A 261 -32.07 11.77 -10.13
N GLN A 262 -32.74 10.82 -9.51
CA GLN A 262 -34.16 10.81 -9.18
C GLN A 262 -34.47 11.31 -7.76
N SER A 263 -33.45 11.47 -6.90
CA SER A 263 -33.60 12.06 -5.56
C SER A 263 -33.64 13.60 -5.56
N ASN A 264 -33.65 14.25 -6.72
CA ASN A 264 -34.01 15.67 -6.81
C ASN A 264 -35.53 15.81 -6.85
N GLU A 265 -36.06 16.69 -6.00
CA GLU A 265 -37.48 16.88 -5.67
C GLU A 265 -38.42 17.06 -6.89
N GLY A 266 -37.89 17.40 -8.08
CA GLY A 266 -38.66 17.59 -9.31
C GLY A 266 -39.25 16.33 -9.96
N ASN A 267 -38.80 15.13 -9.59
CA ASN A 267 -39.22 13.88 -10.26
C ASN A 267 -40.22 13.00 -9.50
N ALA A 268 -40.69 13.43 -8.32
CA ALA A 268 -41.63 12.63 -7.49
C ALA A 268 -42.93 12.27 -8.22
N LEU A 269 -43.46 13.19 -9.03
CA LEU A 269 -44.68 12.96 -9.83
C LEU A 269 -44.50 11.87 -10.88
N PHE A 270 -43.32 11.77 -11.49
CA PHE A 270 -43.04 10.73 -12.48
C PHE A 270 -43.03 9.33 -11.85
N ILE A 271 -42.54 9.20 -10.61
CA ILE A 271 -42.55 7.94 -9.86
C ILE A 271 -43.96 7.51 -9.54
N ALA A 272 -44.79 8.44 -9.04
CA ALA A 272 -46.18 8.17 -8.75
C ALA A 272 -46.93 7.69 -10.00
N LEU A 273 -46.65 8.31 -11.16
CA LEU A 273 -47.23 7.92 -12.45
C LEU A 273 -46.81 6.51 -12.89
N VAL A 274 -45.54 6.14 -12.74
CA VAL A 274 -45.04 4.80 -13.07
C VAL A 274 -45.57 3.74 -12.10
N ALA A 275 -45.65 4.06 -10.81
CA ALA A 275 -46.23 3.17 -9.80
C ALA A 275 -47.72 2.91 -10.06
N LEU A 276 -48.48 3.96 -10.42
CA LEU A 276 -49.86 3.85 -10.87
C LEU A 276 -49.98 3.02 -12.15
N LEU A 277 -49.05 3.28 -13.09
CA LEU A 277 -48.66 2.46 -14.24
C LEU A 277 -48.80 0.96 -14.00
N ILE A 278 -47.89 0.52 -13.13
CA ILE A 278 -47.68 -0.87 -12.75
C ILE A 278 -48.90 -1.41 -11.99
N SER A 279 -49.50 -0.60 -11.10
CA SER A 279 -50.69 -1.01 -10.35
C SER A 279 -51.87 -1.32 -11.27
N ILE A 280 -52.08 -0.52 -12.33
CA ILE A 280 -53.15 -0.77 -13.32
C ILE A 280 -52.87 -2.06 -14.08
N LEU A 281 -51.64 -2.27 -14.54
CA LEU A 281 -51.26 -3.48 -15.27
C LEU A 281 -51.45 -4.75 -14.43
N VAL A 282 -51.02 -4.71 -13.17
CA VAL A 282 -51.23 -5.82 -12.22
C VAL A 282 -52.72 -6.06 -11.98
N GLY A 283 -53.52 -4.99 -11.87
CA GLY A 283 -54.98 -5.09 -11.77
C GLY A 283 -55.61 -5.79 -12.97
N ILE A 284 -55.22 -5.43 -14.19
CA ILE A 284 -55.72 -6.06 -15.43
C ILE A 284 -55.36 -7.54 -15.48
N ILE A 285 -54.11 -7.89 -15.13
CA ILE A 285 -53.66 -9.29 -15.08
C ILE A 285 -54.49 -10.08 -14.05
N SER A 286 -54.74 -9.51 -12.87
CA SER A 286 -55.56 -10.13 -11.83
C SER A 286 -56.99 -10.41 -12.29
N ILE A 287 -57.62 -9.45 -12.98
CA ILE A 287 -58.97 -9.62 -13.56
C ILE A 287 -58.98 -10.75 -14.60
N GLY A 288 -57.95 -10.82 -15.45
CA GLY A 288 -57.81 -11.90 -16.43
C GLY A 288 -57.70 -13.28 -15.77
N LEU A 289 -56.88 -13.40 -14.71
CA LEU A 289 -56.77 -14.64 -13.94
C LEU A 289 -58.10 -15.02 -13.27
N ALA A 290 -58.83 -14.05 -12.71
CA ALA A 290 -60.14 -14.29 -12.12
C ALA A 290 -61.16 -14.79 -13.15
N ALA A 291 -61.18 -14.22 -14.36
CA ALA A 291 -62.05 -14.67 -15.44
C ALA A 291 -61.75 -16.12 -15.86
N VAL A 292 -60.46 -16.48 -15.94
CA VAL A 292 -60.04 -17.86 -16.22
C VAL A 292 -60.45 -18.81 -15.11
N GLN A 293 -60.31 -18.42 -13.84
CA GLN A 293 -60.75 -19.22 -12.70
C GLN A 293 -62.27 -19.45 -12.72
N ILE A 294 -63.06 -18.40 -12.98
CA ILE A 294 -64.52 -18.50 -13.12
C ILE A 294 -64.89 -19.43 -14.28
N TRP A 295 -64.20 -19.33 -15.42
CA TRP A 295 -64.41 -20.21 -16.56
C TRP A 295 -64.14 -21.68 -16.22
N ILE A 296 -63.02 -21.97 -15.55
CA ILE A 296 -62.67 -23.33 -15.10
C ILE A 296 -63.74 -23.87 -14.15
N ALA A 297 -64.18 -23.08 -13.18
CA ALA A 297 -65.23 -23.48 -12.24
C ALA A 297 -66.57 -23.76 -12.94
N TRP A 298 -66.96 -22.93 -13.91
CA TRP A 298 -68.16 -23.13 -14.71
C TRP A 298 -68.06 -24.40 -15.57
N MET A 299 -66.91 -24.64 -16.20
CA MET A 299 -66.65 -25.86 -16.97
C MET A 299 -66.71 -27.11 -16.08
N ALA A 300 -66.14 -27.05 -14.87
CA ALA A 300 -66.19 -28.15 -13.90
C ALA A 300 -67.61 -28.44 -13.40
N TRP A 301 -68.44 -27.41 -13.21
CA TRP A 301 -69.85 -27.59 -12.87
C TRP A 301 -70.68 -28.18 -14.01
N LYS A 302 -70.42 -27.75 -15.25
CA LYS A 302 -71.16 -28.20 -16.44
C LYS A 302 -70.76 -29.60 -16.91
N HIS A 303 -69.50 -29.96 -16.72
CA HIS A 303 -68.94 -31.28 -17.06
C HIS A 303 -68.27 -31.89 -15.83
N PRO A 304 -69.05 -32.30 -14.80
CA PRO A 304 -68.48 -32.95 -13.63
C PRO A 304 -67.84 -34.28 -14.06
N ALA A 305 -66.66 -34.58 -13.52
CA ALA A 305 -66.00 -35.85 -13.79
C ALA A 305 -66.93 -37.00 -13.36
N PRO A 306 -67.10 -38.06 -14.19
CA PRO A 306 -67.90 -39.20 -13.81
C PRO A 306 -67.22 -39.92 -12.63
N GLY A 307 -67.69 -39.64 -11.40
CA GLY A 307 -67.29 -40.39 -10.20
C GLY A 307 -66.87 -39.58 -8.95
N SER A 308 -67.46 -38.42 -8.65
CA SER A 308 -67.34 -37.85 -7.29
C SER A 308 -68.63 -38.08 -6.50
N PRO A 309 -68.60 -38.80 -5.36
CA PRO A 309 -69.77 -38.93 -4.47
C PRO A 309 -70.06 -37.58 -3.82
N GLY A 310 -71.35 -37.25 -3.73
CA GLY A 310 -71.86 -36.06 -3.02
C GLY A 310 -71.82 -36.21 -1.50
#